data_AF-A0A9W8GF33-F1
#
_entry.id   AF-A0A9W8GF33-F1
#
_cell.length_a   1.000
_cell.length_b   1.000
_cell.length_c   1.000
_cell.angle_alpha   90.00
_cell.angle_beta   90.00
_cell.angle_gamma   90.00
#
_symmetry.space_group_name_H-M   'P 1'
#
loop_
_entity.id
_entity.type
_entity.pdbx_description
1 polymer ?
#
loop_
_entity_poly.entity_id
_entity_poly.type
_entity_poly.pdbx_seq_one_letter_code
_entity_poly.pdbx_strand_id
1 'polypeptide(L)'
;MARDVIKDCAFVSDETREYYCPPIALWIHYCNKYCKGNVEVTDSRLADYFRWLVDSGVAESMRQDNEHIQLVLFTELRGVWCYWDIQNKGITINKDPRKSHVFLTKWKSIIQRYPHERQPRHNQAIYSPASSL
;
A
#
# COMPACT_ATOMS: atom_id res chain seq x y z
N MET A 1 15.21 -6.51 -5.75
CA MET A 1 14.79 -5.77 -4.53
C MET A 1 13.54 -6.35 -3.87
N ALA A 2 12.33 -6.30 -4.47
CA ALA A 2 11.12 -6.93 -3.84
C ALA A 2 11.05 -8.45 -4.02
N ARG A 3 11.40 -8.97 -5.21
CA ARG A 3 11.50 -10.42 -5.47
C ARG A 3 12.50 -11.12 -4.57
N ASP A 4 13.60 -10.45 -4.22
CA ASP A 4 14.65 -11.03 -3.36
C ASP A 4 14.17 -11.11 -1.91
N VAL A 5 13.46 -10.08 -1.43
CA VAL A 5 12.80 -10.06 -0.12
C VAL A 5 11.79 -11.21 0.05
N ILE A 6 11.03 -11.53 -1.01
CA ILE A 6 9.97 -12.54 -0.95
C ILE A 6 10.51 -13.98 -1.06
N LYS A 7 11.67 -14.17 -1.71
CA LYS A 7 12.33 -15.49 -1.78
C LYS A 7 12.70 -16.04 -0.40
N ASP A 8 13.01 -15.15 0.53
CA ASP A 8 13.39 -15.47 1.91
C ASP A 8 12.18 -15.66 2.85
N CYS A 9 10.94 -15.52 2.32
CA CYS A 9 9.74 -15.73 3.11
C CYS A 9 9.39 -17.23 3.17
N ALA A 10 9.65 -17.86 4.32
CA ALA A 10 9.30 -19.26 4.59
C ALA A 10 7.79 -19.48 4.81
N PHE A 11 7.02 -18.40 4.99
CA PHE A 11 5.59 -18.45 5.32
C PHE A 11 4.67 -18.21 4.11
N VAL A 12 5.23 -17.89 2.94
CA VAL A 12 4.51 -17.65 1.69
C VAL A 12 4.90 -18.74 0.70
N SER A 13 3.92 -19.54 0.27
CA SER A 13 4.12 -20.58 -0.75
C SER A 13 4.56 -19.95 -2.07
N ASP A 14 5.36 -20.68 -2.86
CA ASP A 14 5.82 -20.18 -4.17
C ASP A 14 4.67 -19.72 -5.07
N GLU A 15 3.55 -20.44 -5.04
CA GLU A 15 2.31 -20.09 -5.76
C GLU A 15 1.69 -18.77 -5.31
N THR A 16 1.91 -18.36 -4.07
CA THR A 16 1.32 -17.12 -3.52
C THR A 16 2.27 -15.92 -3.54
N ARG A 17 3.57 -16.14 -3.76
CA ARG A 17 4.61 -15.10 -3.78
C ARG A 17 4.34 -14.00 -4.80
N GLU A 18 3.78 -14.36 -5.95
CA GLU A 18 3.48 -13.40 -7.03
C GLU A 18 2.40 -12.39 -6.63
N TYR A 19 1.45 -12.78 -5.78
CA TYR A 19 0.40 -11.88 -5.30
C TYR A 19 0.90 -10.85 -4.27
N TYR A 20 2.00 -11.15 -3.57
CA TYR A 20 2.58 -10.25 -2.57
C TYR A 20 3.70 -9.36 -3.13
N CYS A 21 4.29 -9.73 -4.27
CA CYS A 21 5.37 -8.97 -4.92
C CYS A 21 4.99 -7.52 -5.25
N PRO A 22 3.88 -7.22 -5.96
CA PRO A 22 3.55 -5.86 -6.34
C PRO A 22 3.31 -4.94 -5.15
N PRO A 23 2.51 -5.32 -4.12
CA PRO A 23 2.31 -4.45 -2.96
C PRO A 23 3.58 -4.17 -2.16
N ILE A 24 4.46 -5.17 -2.02
CA ILE A 24 5.75 -5.01 -1.33
C ILE A 24 6.67 -4.08 -2.14
N ALA A 25 6.67 -4.20 -3.47
CA ALA A 25 7.42 -3.30 -4.34
C ALA A 25 6.91 -1.86 -4.23
N LEU A 26 5.59 -1.66 -4.14
CA LEU A 26 4.99 -0.34 -3.97
C LEU A 26 5.35 0.29 -2.63
N TRP A 27 5.35 -0.49 -1.54
CA TRP A 27 5.86 -0.05 -0.24
C TRP A 27 7.33 0.38 -0.30
N ILE A 28 8.20 -0.43 -0.90
CA ILE A 28 9.63 -0.10 -1.05
C ILE A 28 9.79 1.18 -1.87
N HIS A 29 9.01 1.35 -2.94
CA HIS A 29 9.00 2.57 -3.74
C HIS A 29 8.63 3.80 -2.90
N TYR A 30 7.55 3.71 -2.11
CA TYR A 30 7.15 4.75 -1.18
C TYR A 30 8.27 5.08 -0.18
N CYS A 31 8.86 4.08 0.47
CA CYS A 31 9.94 4.27 1.44
C CYS A 31 11.20 4.89 0.83
N ASN A 32 11.55 4.52 -0.40
CA ASN A 32 12.67 5.14 -1.12
C ASN A 32 12.41 6.62 -1.38
N LYS A 33 11.17 6.97 -1.74
CA LYS A 33 10.80 8.35 -2.08
C LYS A 33 10.59 9.26 -0.86
N TYR A 34 9.98 8.74 0.21
CA TYR A 34 9.51 9.55 1.34
C TYR A 34 10.15 9.20 2.68
N CYS A 35 10.85 8.07 2.79
CA CYS A 35 11.47 7.58 4.03
C CYS A 35 12.99 7.40 3.92
N LYS A 36 13.65 8.06 2.96
CA LYS A 36 15.11 7.98 2.73
C LYS A 36 15.61 6.54 2.54
N GLY A 37 14.78 5.66 1.98
CA GLY A 37 15.10 4.25 1.78
C GLY A 37 14.99 3.37 3.03
N ASN A 38 14.56 3.92 4.18
CA ASN A 38 14.21 3.09 5.32
C ASN A 38 12.86 2.40 5.06
N VAL A 39 12.93 1.08 4.84
CA VAL A 39 11.81 0.20 4.48
C VAL A 39 11.15 -0.49 5.68
N GLU A 40 11.58 -0.20 6.91
CA GLU A 40 11.00 -0.75 8.14
C GLU A 40 9.53 -0.36 8.27
N VAL A 41 8.68 -1.37 8.50
CA VAL A 41 7.24 -1.17 8.70
C VAL A 41 6.95 -0.80 10.16
N THR A 42 6.66 0.49 10.39
CA THR A 42 6.20 1.03 11.68
C THR A 42 4.74 1.48 11.59
N ASP A 43 4.10 1.72 12.74
CA ASP A 43 2.72 2.19 12.83
C ASP A 43 2.50 3.55 12.13
N SER A 44 3.37 4.51 12.39
CA SER A 44 3.38 5.84 11.79
C SER A 44 3.56 5.78 10.28
N ARG A 45 4.57 5.04 9.79
CA ARG A 45 4.80 4.91 8.35
C ARG A 45 3.67 4.18 7.65
N LEU A 46 3.09 3.16 8.28
CA LEU A 46 1.94 2.45 7.71
C LEU A 46 0.74 3.40 7.55
N ALA A 47 0.50 4.27 8.55
CA ALA A 47 -0.55 5.29 8.47
C ALA A 47 -0.28 6.34 7.39
N ASP A 48 0.97 6.78 7.23
CA ASP A 48 1.35 7.76 6.20
C ASP A 48 1.33 7.17 4.79
N TYR A 49 1.79 5.92 4.62
CA TYR A 49 1.68 5.17 3.37
C TYR A 49 0.23 5.00 2.94
N PHE A 50 -0.62 4.60 3.89
CA PHE A 50 -2.04 4.41 3.64
C PHE A 50 -2.72 5.71 3.19
N ARG A 51 -2.38 6.83 3.81
CA ARG A 51 -2.82 8.15 3.34
C ARG A 51 -2.27 8.47 1.95
N TRP A 52 -1.00 8.21 1.69
CA TRP A 52 -0.37 8.46 0.41
C TRP A 52 -1.04 7.68 -0.74
N LEU A 53 -1.40 6.41 -0.52
CA LEU A 53 -2.11 5.58 -1.52
C LEU A 53 -3.39 6.26 -2.03
N VAL A 54 -4.11 6.92 -1.13
CA VAL A 54 -5.35 7.65 -1.43
C VAL A 54 -5.06 9.03 -2.01
N ASP A 55 -4.27 9.86 -1.30
CA ASP A 55 -4.06 11.26 -1.67
C ASP A 55 -3.35 11.42 -3.04
N SER A 56 -2.59 10.40 -3.48
CA SER A 56 -1.89 10.41 -4.77
C SER A 56 -2.69 9.84 -5.94
N GLY A 57 -3.91 9.32 -5.70
CA GLY A 57 -4.72 8.64 -6.70
C GLY A 57 -4.20 7.25 -7.11
N VAL A 58 -3.19 6.74 -6.40
CA VAL A 58 -2.59 5.42 -6.67
C VAL A 58 -3.64 4.32 -6.43
N ALA A 59 -4.37 4.37 -5.33
CA ALA A 59 -5.46 3.43 -5.03
C ALA A 59 -6.55 3.45 -6.11
N GLU A 60 -6.93 4.63 -6.59
CA GLU A 60 -7.88 4.80 -7.68
C GLU A 60 -7.35 4.27 -9.01
N SER A 61 -6.05 4.40 -9.29
CA SER A 61 -5.43 3.89 -10.51
C SER A 61 -5.31 2.36 -10.55
N MET A 62 -5.15 1.73 -9.39
CA MET A 62 -5.10 0.27 -9.25
C MET A 62 -6.49 -0.36 -9.27
N ARG A 63 -7.53 0.42 -8.99
CA ARG A 63 -8.91 -0.04 -8.99
C ARG A 63 -9.35 -0.49 -10.38
N GLN A 64 -9.56 -1.78 -10.55
CA GLN A 64 -10.22 -2.32 -11.74
C GLN A 64 -11.73 -2.06 -11.66
N ASP A 65 -12.40 -1.97 -12.82
CA ASP A 65 -13.73 -1.35 -13.03
C ASP A 65 -14.88 -1.70 -12.06
N ASN A 66 -14.74 -2.70 -11.19
CA ASN A 66 -15.72 -3.09 -10.17
C ASN A 66 -15.15 -3.30 -8.75
N GLU A 67 -13.86 -3.06 -8.52
CA GLU A 67 -13.27 -3.26 -7.19
C GLU A 67 -13.59 -2.08 -6.28
N HIS A 68 -14.09 -2.38 -5.08
CA HIS A 68 -14.25 -1.34 -4.06
C HIS A 68 -12.86 -0.85 -3.65
N ILE A 69 -12.65 0.45 -3.50
CA ILE A 69 -11.32 1.00 -3.12
C ILE A 69 -10.82 0.41 -1.79
N GLN A 70 -11.74 0.05 -0.89
CA GLN A 70 -11.40 -0.65 0.36
C GLN A 70 -10.72 -2.01 0.09
N LEU A 71 -11.12 -2.72 -0.97
CA LEU A 71 -10.51 -3.99 -1.38
C LEU A 71 -9.11 -3.76 -1.93
N VAL A 72 -8.92 -2.77 -2.81
CA VAL A 72 -7.60 -2.38 -3.34
C VAL A 72 -6.65 -2.05 -2.18
N LEU A 73 -7.10 -1.19 -1.26
CA LEU A 73 -6.35 -0.79 -0.09
C LEU A 73 -6.02 -1.98 0.83
N PHE A 74 -6.96 -2.92 1.00
CA PHE A 74 -6.73 -4.11 1.80
C PHE A 74 -5.69 -5.04 1.16
N THR A 75 -5.75 -5.24 -0.16
CA THR A 75 -4.76 -6.00 -0.92
C THR A 75 -3.37 -5.40 -0.78
N GLU A 76 -3.26 -4.07 -0.92
CA GLU A 76 -1.99 -3.38 -0.75
C GLU A 76 -1.41 -3.55 0.66
N LEU A 77 -2.24 -3.37 1.69
CA LEU A 77 -1.81 -3.56 3.08
C LEU A 77 -1.43 -5.01 3.38
N ARG A 78 -2.09 -6.00 2.77
CA ARG A 78 -1.79 -7.42 2.97
C ARG A 78 -0.34 -7.74 2.60
N GLY A 79 0.19 -7.15 1.53
CA GLY A 79 1.60 -7.32 1.18
C GLY A 79 2.55 -6.59 2.12
N VAL A 80 2.19 -5.38 2.58
CA VAL A 80 3.00 -4.69 3.61
C VAL A 80 3.03 -5.47 4.92
N TRP A 81 1.93 -6.12 5.31
CA TRP A 81 1.88 -6.99 6.50
C TRP A 81 2.77 -8.21 6.34
N CYS A 82 2.71 -8.86 5.18
CA CYS A 82 3.62 -9.94 4.85
C CYS A 82 5.09 -9.48 4.96
N TYR A 83 5.39 -8.27 4.51
CA TYR A 83 6.74 -7.73 4.61
C TYR A 83 7.17 -7.43 6.05
N TRP A 84 6.27 -6.92 6.89
CA TRP A 84 6.51 -6.75 8.31
C TRP A 84 6.78 -8.11 9.00
N ASP A 85 5.99 -9.13 8.69
CA ASP A 85 6.20 -10.49 9.22
C ASP A 85 7.58 -11.02 8.82
N ILE A 86 8.04 -10.78 7.58
CA ILE A 86 9.40 -11.09 7.11
C ILE A 86 10.46 -10.36 7.94
N GLN A 87 10.33 -9.04 8.11
CA GLN A 87 11.28 -8.22 8.87
C GLN A 87 11.44 -8.69 10.32
N ASN A 88 10.38 -9.25 10.90
CA ASN A 88 10.37 -9.73 12.28
C ASN A 88 10.57 -11.26 12.39
N LYS A 89 10.92 -11.94 11.29
CA LYS A 89 11.11 -13.40 11.22
C LYS A 89 9.90 -14.21 11.71
N GLY A 90 8.69 -13.66 11.56
CA GLY A 90 7.44 -14.23 12.09
C GLY A 90 7.33 -14.17 13.62
N ILE A 91 8.29 -13.57 14.32
CA ILE A 91 8.25 -13.39 15.76
C ILE A 91 7.57 -12.04 16.03
N THR A 92 6.39 -12.07 16.65
CA THR A 92 5.66 -10.89 17.13
C THR A 92 6.36 -10.27 18.34
N ILE A 93 7.59 -9.75 18.17
CA ILE A 93 8.39 -9.15 19.25
C ILE A 93 7.95 -7.69 19.48
N ASN A 94 7.53 -7.01 18.40
CA ASN A 94 7.15 -5.59 18.43
C ASN A 94 5.65 -5.42 18.19
N LYS A 95 5.06 -4.40 18.83
CA LYS A 95 3.66 -4.00 18.71
C LYS A 95 3.22 -4.05 17.26
N ASP A 96 2.38 -5.03 16.94
CA ASP A 96 1.79 -5.23 15.63
C ASP A 96 1.21 -3.88 15.11
N PRO A 97 1.79 -3.29 14.05
CA PRO A 97 1.40 -1.96 13.58
C PRO A 97 -0.05 -1.93 13.10
N ARG A 98 -0.62 -3.09 12.71
CA ARG A 98 -2.03 -3.27 12.34
C ARG A 98 -2.98 -2.98 13.49
N LYS A 99 -2.53 -3.27 14.72
CA LYS A 99 -3.31 -3.14 15.96
C LYS A 99 -3.03 -1.82 16.68
N SER A 100 -2.12 -1.00 16.15
CA SER A 100 -1.80 0.29 16.74
C SER A 100 -2.98 1.25 16.66
N HIS A 101 -3.17 2.07 17.70
CA HIS A 101 -4.20 3.10 17.71
C HIS A 101 -4.00 4.13 16.58
N VAL A 102 -2.74 4.45 16.27
CA VAL A 102 -2.36 5.38 15.19
C VAL A 102 -2.90 4.91 13.84
N PHE A 103 -2.61 3.66 13.48
CA PHE A 103 -3.07 3.08 12.22
C PHE A 103 -4.59 2.95 12.19
N LEU A 104 -5.21 2.39 13.24
CA LEU A 104 -6.66 2.15 13.27
C LEU A 104 -7.47 3.45 13.19
N THR A 105 -7.02 4.52 13.84
CA THR A 105 -7.65 5.84 13.75
C THR A 105 -7.53 6.42 12.34
N LYS A 106 -6.35 6.30 11.72
CA LYS A 106 -6.14 6.76 10.34
C LYS A 106 -6.99 5.96 9.35
N TRP A 107 -6.97 4.64 9.47
CA TRP A 107 -7.79 3.71 8.68
C TRP A 107 -9.26 4.12 8.71
N LYS A 108 -9.85 4.24 9.90
CA LYS A 108 -11.26 4.66 10.05
C LYS A 108 -11.53 6.00 9.39
N SER A 109 -10.66 7.00 9.60
CA SER A 109 -10.85 8.36 9.08
C SER A 109 -10.88 8.46 7.55
N ILE A 110 -10.17 7.56 6.87
CA ILE A 110 -10.08 7.53 5.39
C ILE A 110 -11.17 6.63 4.83
N ILE A 111 -11.35 5.43 5.38
CA ILE A 111 -12.33 4.45 4.89
C ILE A 111 -13.77 4.96 5.01
N GLN A 112 -14.08 5.74 6.06
CA GLN A 112 -15.38 6.40 6.24
C GLN A 112 -15.72 7.40 5.13
N ARG A 113 -14.73 7.87 4.36
CA ARG A 113 -14.93 8.80 3.23
C ARG A 113 -15.26 8.07 1.92
N TYR A 114 -15.39 6.73 1.95
CA TYR A 114 -15.60 5.91 0.76
C TYR A 114 -16.90 5.08 0.82
N PRO A 115 -17.72 5.09 -0.24
CA PRO A 115 -17.47 5.76 -1.52
C PRO A 115 -17.52 7.28 -1.37
N HIS A 116 -16.59 8.00 -2.03
CA HIS A 116 -16.65 9.45 -2.08
C HIS A 116 -18.05 9.86 -2.54
N GLU A 117 -18.68 10.81 -1.84
CA GLU A 117 -19.74 11.60 -2.47
C GLU A 117 -19.20 12.01 -3.84
N ARG A 118 -19.85 11.58 -4.92
CA ARG A 118 -19.33 11.69 -6.29
C ARG A 118 -18.96 13.15 -6.57
N GLN A 119 -17.70 13.51 -6.37
CA GLN A 119 -17.18 14.74 -6.93
C GLN A 119 -17.12 14.52 -8.45
N PRO A 120 -17.74 15.42 -9.25
CA PRO A 120 -17.71 15.29 -10.69
C PRO A 120 -16.26 15.16 -11.15
N ARG A 121 -15.99 14.11 -11.93
CA ARG A 121 -14.65 13.79 -12.45
C ARG A 121 -14.08 15.04 -13.10
N HIS A 122 -13.03 15.62 -12.52
CA HIS A 122 -12.23 16.59 -13.25
C HIS A 122 -11.47 15.79 -14.32
N ASN A 123 -11.94 15.88 -15.56
CA ASN A 123 -11.25 15.37 -16.75
C ASN A 123 -9.94 16.15 -16.99
N GLN A 124 -8.96 15.98 -16.13
CA GLN A 124 -7.59 16.36 -16.46
C GLN A 124 -6.84 15.09 -16.85
N ALA A 125 -6.63 14.93 -18.15
CA ALA A 125 -5.71 13.95 -18.70
C ALA A 125 -4.33 14.20 -18.07
N ILE A 126 -3.80 13.21 -17.36
CA ILE A 126 -2.42 13.24 -16.82
C ILE A 126 -1.39 13.18 -17.96
N TYR A 127 -1.81 12.84 -19.18
CA TYR A 127 -1.03 12.94 -20.39
C TYR A 127 -1.77 13.80 -21.41
N SER A 128 -1.35 15.06 -21.55
CA SER A 128 -1.54 15.74 -22.83
C SER A 128 -0.70 15.00 -23.87
N PRO A 129 -1.27 14.48 -24.97
CA PRO A 129 -0.43 14.21 -26.12
C PRO A 129 0.16 15.55 -26.53
N ALA A 130 1.49 15.61 -26.64
CA ALA A 130 2.16 16.75 -27.25
C ALA A 130 1.49 17.02 -28.60
N SER A 131 0.74 18.11 -28.67
CA SER A 131 0.14 18.59 -29.91
C SER A 131 1.25 19.32 -30.65
N SER A 132 1.73 18.65 -31.70
CA SER A 132 2.14 19.19 -33.00
C SER A 132 3.05 20.42 -33.04
N LEU A 133 4.29 20.19 -33.50
CA LEU A 133 4.90 20.91 -34.64
C LEU A 133 5.74 19.93 -35.46
#